data_AF-A0A3B8KZJ3-F1
#
_entry.id   AF-A0A3B8KZJ3-F1
#
_cell.length_a   1.000
_cell.length_b   1.000
_cell.length_c   1.000
_cell.angle_alpha   90.00
_cell.angle_beta   90.00
_cell.angle_gamma   90.00
#
_symmetry.space_group_name_H-M   'P 1'
#
loop_
_entity.id
_entity.type
_entity.pdbx_description
1 polymer ?
#
loop_
_entity_poly.entity_id
_entity_poly.type
_entity_poly.pdbx_seq_one_letter_code
_entity_poly.pdbx_strand_id
1 'polypeptide(L)'
;MYQVWADASAAFGMRLHFCVLSVMMGHSCVAVPYDPKVSSFANEWHLPQWSGVGMLPALEARDDDLPGRLAETREALTITMRDALEKVFPGRSK
;
A
#
# COMPACT_ATOMS: atom_id res chain seq x y z
N MET A 1 -5.30 -7.99 -15.21
CA MET A 1 -4.30 -7.13 -14.54
C MET A 1 -4.65 -5.69 -14.88
N TYR A 2 -4.73 -4.77 -13.92
CA TYR A 2 -5.08 -3.38 -14.21
C TYR A 2 -3.91 -2.70 -14.92
N GLN A 3 -4.13 -2.30 -16.17
CA GLN A 3 -3.08 -1.85 -17.09
C GLN A 3 -2.27 -0.66 -16.55
N VAL A 4 -2.93 0.25 -15.82
CA VAL A 4 -2.29 1.41 -15.18
C VAL A 4 -1.21 1.04 -14.16
N TRP A 5 -1.39 -0.04 -13.39
CA TRP A 5 -0.38 -0.49 -12.43
C TRP A 5 0.71 -1.33 -13.12
N ALA A 6 0.32 -2.19 -14.07
CA ALA A 6 1.27 -3.05 -14.80
C ALA A 6 2.35 -2.25 -15.54
N ASP A 7 1.99 -1.10 -16.11
CA ASP A 7 2.92 -0.25 -16.88
C ASP A 7 3.70 0.74 -15.99
N ALA A 8 3.38 0.82 -14.70
CA ALA A 8 3.99 1.79 -13.79
C ALA A 8 5.28 1.26 -13.16
N SER A 9 6.37 2.04 -13.28
CA SER A 9 7.63 1.75 -12.58
C SER A 9 7.59 2.09 -11.09
N ALA A 10 6.63 2.92 -10.67
CA ALA A 10 6.49 3.40 -9.30
C ALA A 10 5.09 3.94 -9.03
N ALA A 11 4.64 3.89 -7.77
CA ALA A 11 3.39 4.49 -7.33
C ALA A 11 3.66 5.57 -6.26
N PHE A 12 3.07 6.76 -6.44
CA PHE A 12 3.15 7.87 -5.48
C PHE A 12 1.74 8.36 -5.17
N GLY A 13 1.38 8.33 -3.89
CA GLY A 13 -0.02 8.40 -3.49
C GLY A 13 -0.28 9.32 -2.32
N MET A 14 -1.05 10.38 -2.55
CA MET A 14 -1.61 11.19 -1.45
C MET A 14 -2.84 10.54 -0.81
N ARG A 15 -3.62 9.77 -1.58
CA ARG A 15 -4.91 9.22 -1.15
C ARG A 15 -4.72 7.84 -0.51
N LEU A 16 -5.33 7.61 0.65
CA LEU A 16 -5.33 6.31 1.33
C LEU A 16 -5.70 5.16 0.38
N HIS A 17 -6.83 5.28 -0.32
CA HIS A 17 -7.30 4.24 -1.25
C HIS A 17 -6.29 3.93 -2.36
N PHE A 18 -5.57 4.94 -2.85
CA PHE A 18 -4.54 4.72 -3.86
C PHE A 18 -3.37 3.91 -3.29
N CYS A 19 -2.93 4.22 -2.06
CA CYS A 19 -1.87 3.46 -1.39
C CYS A 19 -2.29 2.00 -1.16
N VAL A 20 -3.51 1.79 -0.66
CA VAL A 20 -4.10 0.46 -0.46
C VAL A 20 -4.13 -0.34 -1.76
N LEU A 21 -4.69 0.24 -2.83
CA LEU A 21 -4.78 -0.42 -4.13
C LEU A 21 -3.40 -0.76 -4.70
N SER A 22 -2.43 0.14 -4.55
CA SER A 22 -1.07 -0.09 -5.06
C SER A 22 -0.41 -1.28 -4.39
N VAL A 23 -0.55 -1.42 -3.07
CA VAL A 23 -0.05 -2.59 -2.34
C VAL A 23 -0.81 -3.85 -2.73
N MET A 24 -2.14 -3.79 -2.85
CA MET A 24 -2.95 -4.93 -3.31
C MET A 24 -2.58 -5.39 -4.72
N MET A 25 -2.10 -4.48 -5.57
CA MET A 25 -1.60 -4.76 -6.90
C MET A 25 -0.14 -5.23 -6.94
N GLY A 26 0.54 -5.27 -5.79
CA GLY A 26 1.93 -5.72 -5.67
C GLY A 26 2.97 -4.67 -6.03
N HIS A 27 2.61 -3.37 -6.03
CA HIS A 27 3.52 -2.28 -6.34
C HIS A 27 3.96 -1.55 -5.06
N SER A 28 5.26 -1.24 -4.99
CA SER A 28 5.79 -0.34 -3.96
C SER A 28 5.19 1.05 -4.14
N CYS A 29 4.51 1.55 -3.10
CA CYS A 29 3.87 2.84 -3.09
C CYS A 29 4.54 3.76 -2.07
N VAL A 30 4.98 4.93 -2.52
CA VAL A 30 5.38 6.03 -1.62
C VAL A 30 4.14 6.81 -1.23
N ALA A 31 3.83 6.81 0.06
CA ALA A 31 2.75 7.58 0.62
C ALA A 31 3.15 9.05 0.76
N VAL A 32 2.28 9.96 0.36
CA VAL A 32 2.45 11.41 0.49
C VAL A 32 1.38 11.93 1.45
N PRO A 33 1.59 11.80 2.78
CA PRO A 33 0.54 12.02 3.75
C PRO A 33 0.20 13.50 3.89
N TYR A 34 -1.01 13.88 3.47
CA TYR A 34 -1.61 15.17 3.81
C TYR A 34 -2.73 15.04 4.86
N ASP A 35 -3.19 13.81 5.12
CA ASP A 35 -4.24 13.46 6.07
C ASP A 35 -3.67 12.40 7.05
N PRO A 36 -3.95 12.50 8.36
CA PRO A 36 -3.43 11.58 9.36
C PRO A 36 -3.66 10.10 9.06
N LYS A 37 -4.76 9.74 8.39
CA LYS A 37 -5.03 8.33 8.05
C LYS A 37 -4.02 7.76 7.05
N VAL A 38 -3.41 8.61 6.22
CA VAL A 38 -2.44 8.19 5.21
C VAL A 38 -1.10 7.90 5.87
N SER A 39 -0.68 8.72 6.84
CA SER A 39 0.53 8.44 7.62
C SER A 39 0.35 7.26 8.57
N SER A 40 -0.82 7.13 9.24
CA SER A 40 -1.14 5.95 10.04
C SER A 40 -1.05 4.67 9.22
N PHE A 41 -1.68 4.64 8.05
CA PHE A 41 -1.61 3.50 7.14
C PHE A 41 -0.16 3.21 6.70
N ALA A 42 0.56 4.21 6.22
CA ALA A 42 1.92 4.00 5.76
C ALA A 42 2.86 3.53 6.88
N ASN A 43 2.66 3.96 8.12
CA ASN A 43 3.41 3.46 9.27
C ASN A 43 3.06 2.00 9.61
N GLU A 44 1.77 1.67 9.66
CA GLU A 44 1.26 0.32 9.96
C GLU A 44 1.74 -0.71 8.95
N TRP A 45 1.80 -0.32 7.67
CA TRP A 45 2.13 -1.19 6.55
C TRP A 45 3.55 -0.99 6.01
N HIS A 46 4.41 -0.33 6.80
CA HIS A 46 5.83 -0.10 6.48
C HIS A 46 6.10 0.48 5.08
N LEU A 47 5.24 1.38 4.64
CA LEU A 47 5.37 2.05 3.35
C LEU A 47 6.28 3.27 3.47
N PRO A 48 7.12 3.54 2.45
CA PRO A 48 7.90 4.77 2.40
C PRO A 48 6.97 5.99 2.40
N GLN A 49 7.36 7.03 3.14
CA GLN A 49 6.62 8.28 3.23
C GLN A 49 7.45 9.43 2.67
N TRP A 50 6.78 10.38 2.02
CA TRP A 50 7.38 11.63 1.56
C TRP A 50 6.49 12.82 1.89
N SER A 51 7.05 13.80 2.59
CA SER A 51 6.32 15.01 3.03
C SER A 51 6.41 16.18 2.03
N GLY A 52 6.92 15.94 0.82
CA GLY A 52 7.09 16.98 -0.21
C GLY A 52 8.33 17.85 -0.03
N VAL A 53 9.16 17.59 0.99
CA VAL A 53 10.41 18.28 1.27
C VAL A 53 11.59 17.32 1.17
N GLY A 54 12.70 17.79 0.60
CA GLY A 54 13.91 16.98 0.41
C GLY A 54 13.83 16.07 -0.82
N MET A 55 14.82 15.20 -0.98
CA MET A 55 14.78 14.20 -2.03
C MET A 55 13.55 13.32 -1.84
N LEU A 56 12.89 12.97 -2.96
CA LEU A 56 11.96 11.85 -2.94
C LEU A 56 12.68 10.66 -2.32
N PRO A 57 12.00 9.80 -1.54
CA PRO A 57 12.48 8.47 -1.25
C PRO A 57 12.66 7.84 -2.61
N ALA A 58 13.89 7.94 -3.13
CA ALA A 58 14.25 7.29 -4.35
C ALA A 58 13.98 5.82 -4.04
N LEU A 59 13.51 5.07 -5.02
CA LEU A 59 13.30 3.62 -4.91
C LEU A 59 14.68 2.89 -4.77
N GLU A 60 15.65 3.54 -4.13
CA GLU A 60 17.10 3.43 -4.25
C GLU A 60 17.75 2.49 -3.24
N ALA A 61 17.02 1.97 -2.28
CA ALA A 61 17.45 0.67 -1.81
C ALA A 61 17.03 -0.31 -2.91
N ARG A 62 17.99 -0.99 -3.55
CA ARG A 62 17.78 -2.40 -3.91
C ARG A 62 17.52 -3.10 -2.58
N ASP A 63 16.29 -2.93 -2.12
CA ASP A 63 15.75 -3.66 -1.00
C ASP A 63 15.36 -4.98 -1.66
N ASP A 64 16.32 -5.90 -1.70
CA ASP A 64 16.12 -7.24 -2.27
C ASP A 64 14.96 -7.96 -1.56
N ASP A 65 14.58 -7.49 -0.36
CA ASP A 65 13.44 -7.94 0.44
C ASP A 65 12.13 -7.17 0.17
N LEU A 66 12.15 -6.07 -0.60
CA LEU A 66 10.94 -5.33 -0.97
C LEU A 66 9.85 -6.22 -1.61
N PRO A 67 10.17 -7.16 -2.52
CA PRO A 67 9.17 -8.08 -3.04
C PRO A 67 8.55 -8.98 -1.95
N GLY A 68 9.38 -9.45 -1.01
CA GLY A 68 8.93 -10.28 0.12
C GLY A 68 8.01 -9.49 1.06
N ARG A 69 8.49 -8.33 1.54
CA ARG A 69 7.71 -7.43 2.38
C ARG A 69 6.41 -6.97 1.71
N LEU A 70 6.41 -6.69 0.40
CA LEU A 70 5.19 -6.35 -0.33
C LEU A 70 4.21 -7.52 -0.40
N ALA A 71 4.69 -8.74 -0.59
CA ALA A 71 3.86 -9.93 -0.57
C ALA A 71 3.21 -10.13 0.82
N GLU A 72 4.00 -10.01 1.89
CA GLU A 72 3.50 -10.09 3.27
C GLU A 72 2.48 -8.98 3.58
N THR A 73 2.80 -7.74 3.20
CA THR A 73 1.92 -6.58 3.38
C THR A 73 0.60 -6.78 2.63
N ARG A 74 0.66 -7.29 1.40
CA ARG A 74 -0.52 -7.60 0.58
C ARG A 74 -1.37 -8.71 1.19
N GLU A 75 -0.74 -9.78 1.68
CA GLU A 75 -1.42 -10.89 2.33
C GLU A 75 -2.14 -10.41 3.59
N ALA A 76 -1.43 -9.71 4.47
CA ALA A 76 -2.01 -9.18 5.70
C ALA A 76 -3.14 -8.17 5.41
N LEU A 77 -3.01 -7.28 4.41
CA LEU A 77 -4.12 -6.40 3.98
C LEU A 77 -5.34 -7.19 3.52
N THR A 78 -5.12 -8.26 2.77
CA THR A 78 -6.20 -9.13 2.27
C THR A 78 -6.95 -9.78 3.43
N ILE A 79 -6.23 -10.26 4.45
CA ILE A 79 -6.81 -10.82 5.67
C ILE A 79 -7.61 -9.75 6.40
N THR A 80 -7.02 -8.57 6.66
CA THR A 80 -7.70 -7.47 7.34
C THR A 80 -9.00 -7.06 6.64
N MET A 81 -8.99 -6.95 5.31
CA MET A 81 -10.20 -6.64 4.54
C MET A 81 -11.25 -7.75 4.65
N ARG A 82 -10.85 -9.02 4.58
CA ARG A 82 -11.75 -10.15 4.75
C ARG A 82 -12.41 -10.14 6.12
N ASP A 83 -11.62 -10.00 7.18
CA ASP A 83 -12.11 -9.98 8.56
C ASP A 83 -13.06 -8.80 8.80
N ALA A 84 -12.74 -7.64 8.22
CA ALA A 84 -13.62 -6.47 8.28
C ALA A 84 -14.95 -6.73 7.56
N LEU A 85 -14.93 -7.36 6.38
CA LEU A 85 -16.14 -7.72 5.64
C LEU A 85 -16.99 -8.74 6.42
N GLU A 86 -16.38 -9.75 7.03
CA GLU A 86 -17.10 -10.75 7.82
C GLU A 86 -17.77 -10.13 9.06
N LYS A 87 -17.11 -9.17 9.72
CA LYS A 87 -17.68 -8.42 10.84
C LYS A 87 -18.88 -7.58 10.43
N VAL A 88 -18.85 -6.96 9.25
CA VAL A 88 -19.92 -6.09 8.75
C VAL A 88 -21.06 -6.90 8.14
N PHE A 89 -20.76 -8.04 7.50
CA PHE A 89 -21.72 -8.88 6.78
C PHE A 89 -21.66 -10.35 7.23
N PRO A 90 -22.03 -10.66 8.49
CA PRO A 90 -21.99 -12.03 8.98
C PRO A 90 -22.90 -12.94 8.13
N GLY A 91 -22.35 -14.03 7.60
CA GLY A 91 -23.10 -15.07 6.88
C GLY A 91 -23.27 -14.89 5.36
N ARG A 92 -22.68 -13.86 4.74
CA ARG A 92 -22.69 -13.67 3.27
C ARG A 92 -21.39 -14.03 2.53
N SER A 93 -20.31 -14.34 3.25
CA SER A 93 -19.12 -15.01 2.69
C SER A 93 -19.41 -16.50 2.53
N LYS A 94 -20.07 -16.88 1.43
CA LYS A 94 -20.07 -18.24 0.89
C LYS A 94 -19.73 -18.17 -0.58
#